data_AF-G2FMM8-F1
#
_entry.id   AF-G2FMM8-F1
#
_cell.length_a   1.000
_cell.length_b   1.000
_cell.length_c   1.000
_cell.angle_alpha   90.00
_cell.angle_beta   90.00
_cell.angle_gamma   90.00
#
_symmetry.space_group_name_H-M   'P 1'
#
loop_
_entity.id
_entity.type
_entity.pdbx_description
1 polymer ?
#
loop_
_entity_poly.entity_id
_entity_poly.type
_entity_poly.pdbx_seq_one_letter_code
_entity_poly.pdbx_strand_id
1 'polypeptide(L)'
;MCFSFDLNGHVQEIKADEDIPTDILNTLWLDQKLNAMDNPYGTCHVRLNGNCSYMETPPCLICNAGNPCKDLAIGFSELDLQKYELLIKTTSRAIVVAKQHAREDIAEKHRRNLERYKGILSTIQGGNIIFGRQDRMKKKLGVPNA
;
A
#
# COMPACT_ATOMS: atom_id res chain seq x y z
N MET A 1 4.74 14.57 -1.04
CA MET A 1 3.45 14.59 -0.31
C MET A 1 3.21 13.23 0.33
N CYS A 2 2.42 13.16 1.40
CA CYS A 2 2.19 11.90 2.12
C CYS A 2 0.78 11.37 1.89
N PHE A 3 0.68 10.06 1.69
CA PHE A 3 -0.58 9.40 1.37
C PHE A 3 -0.85 8.26 2.34
N SER A 4 -2.13 7.96 2.57
CA SER A 4 -2.55 6.70 3.18
C SER A 4 -3.78 6.14 2.50
N PHE A 5 -4.14 4.93 2.91
CA PHE A 5 -5.45 4.40 2.60
C PHE A 5 -6.54 5.02 3.49
N ASP A 6 -7.70 5.29 2.92
CA ASP A 6 -8.94 5.58 3.63
C ASP A 6 -9.58 4.29 4.18
N LEU A 7 -10.73 4.41 4.86
CA LEU A 7 -11.46 3.26 5.40
C LEU A 7 -11.99 2.28 4.33
N ASN A 8 -12.01 2.71 3.06
CA ASN A 8 -12.43 1.92 1.89
C ASN A 8 -11.22 1.37 1.09
N GLY A 9 -10.00 1.67 1.52
CA GLY A 9 -8.78 1.28 0.83
C GLY A 9 -8.44 2.10 -0.42
N HIS A 10 -9.01 3.30 -0.58
CA HIS A 10 -8.58 4.26 -1.60
C HIS A 10 -7.40 5.09 -1.10
N VAL A 11 -6.51 5.45 -2.01
CA VAL A 11 -5.38 6.33 -1.71
C VAL A 11 -5.90 7.75 -1.53
N GLN A 12 -5.61 8.36 -0.40
CA GLN A 12 -5.92 9.75 -0.10
C GLN A 12 -4.68 10.50 0.34
N GLU A 13 -4.59 11.76 -0.04
CA GLU A 13 -3.56 12.67 0.47
C GLU A 13 -3.83 12.98 1.94
N ILE A 14 -2.77 12.97 2.74
CA ILE A 14 -2.79 13.41 4.13
C ILE A 14 -2.18 14.79 4.15
N LYS A 15 -2.97 15.76 4.64
CA LYS A 15 -2.42 17.04 5.06
C LYS A 15 -1.61 16.79 6.33
N ALA A 16 -0.32 16.51 6.17
CA ALA A 16 0.63 16.76 7.24
C ALA A 16 0.82 18.28 7.28
N ASP A 17 0.67 18.88 8.46
CA ASP A 17 0.91 20.31 8.63
C ASP A 17 2.38 20.57 8.28
N GLU A 18 2.60 21.27 7.15
CA GLU A 18 3.88 21.53 6.48
C GLU A 18 4.73 20.29 6.17
N ASP A 19 5.55 20.39 5.12
CA ASP A 19 6.28 19.27 4.52
C ASP A 19 6.92 18.36 5.58
N ILE A 20 6.62 17.04 5.53
CA ILE A 20 7.30 16.08 6.39
C ILE A 20 8.81 16.25 6.16
N PRO A 21 9.57 16.63 7.19
CA PRO A 21 10.99 16.91 7.05
C PRO A 21 11.71 15.73 6.38
N THR A 22 12.60 16.03 5.43
CA THR A 22 13.33 15.03 4.64
C THR A 22 14.13 14.06 5.51
N ASP A 23 14.62 14.51 6.66
CA ASP A 23 15.30 13.68 7.68
C ASP A 23 14.36 12.66 8.33
N ILE A 24 13.08 13.00 8.53
CA ILE A 24 12.06 12.05 8.99
C ILE A 24 11.77 11.02 7.91
N LEU A 25 11.64 11.44 6.65
CA LEU A 25 11.47 10.52 5.51
C LEU A 25 12.68 9.58 5.36
N ASN A 26 13.90 10.09 5.47
CA ASN A 26 15.12 9.28 5.45
C ASN A 26 15.17 8.29 6.61
N THR A 27 14.74 8.72 7.80
CA THR A 27 14.67 7.85 8.99
C THR A 27 13.60 6.77 8.82
N LEU A 28 12.43 7.12 8.27
CA LEU A 28 11.37 6.15 7.95
C LEU A 28 11.83 5.17 6.87
N TRP A 29 12.56 5.64 5.86
CA TRP A 29 13.12 4.81 4.79
C TRP A 29 14.18 3.86 5.32
N LEU A 30 15.10 4.33 6.16
CA LEU A 30 16.13 3.51 6.78
C LEU A 30 15.50 2.45 7.70
N ASP A 31 14.54 2.87 8.53
CA ASP A 31 13.79 1.96 9.40
C ASP A 31 13.01 0.92 8.60
N GLN A 32 12.34 1.32 7.51
CA GLN A 32 11.64 0.40 6.61
C GLN A 32 12.62 -0.60 5.99
N LYS A 33 13.78 -0.17 5.51
CA LYS A 33 14.78 -1.07 4.93
C LYS A 33 15.36 -2.07 5.92
N LEU A 34 15.56 -1.67 7.17
CA LEU A 34 16.18 -2.52 8.18
C LEU A 34 15.16 -3.46 8.85
N ASN A 35 13.90 -3.02 8.98
CA ASN A 35 12.92 -3.66 9.85
C ASN A 35 11.64 -4.15 9.16
N ALA A 36 11.45 -3.87 7.86
CA ALA A 36 10.30 -4.35 7.09
C ALA A 36 10.67 -5.52 6.17
N MET A 37 9.68 -6.33 5.84
CA MET A 37 9.80 -7.39 4.84
C MET A 37 9.13 -6.97 3.54
N ASP A 38 9.84 -7.15 2.42
CA ASP A 38 9.27 -6.91 1.10
C ASP A 38 8.25 -7.99 0.71
N ASN A 39 7.19 -7.57 0.02
CA ASN A 39 6.13 -8.44 -0.47
C ASN A 39 5.62 -7.96 -1.85
N PRO A 40 4.75 -8.73 -2.53
CA PRO A 40 4.27 -8.40 -3.87
C PRO A 40 3.53 -7.06 -4.01
N TYR A 41 3.13 -6.44 -2.90
CA TYR A 41 2.37 -5.19 -2.87
C TYR A 41 3.16 -4.00 -2.29
N GLY A 42 4.35 -4.22 -1.76
CA GLY A 42 5.15 -3.20 -1.08
C GLY A 42 5.91 -3.81 0.09
N THR A 43 6.17 -3.02 1.12
CA THR A 43 6.93 -3.46 2.31
C THR A 43 6.02 -3.51 3.53
N CYS A 44 6.12 -4.58 4.32
CA CYS A 44 5.32 -4.81 5.53
C CYS A 44 6.19 -4.68 6.78
N HIS A 45 5.80 -3.80 7.70
CA HIS A 45 6.58 -3.47 8.90
C HIS A 45 6.24 -4.36 10.12
N VAL A 46 5.46 -5.43 9.96
CA VAL A 46 5.22 -6.38 11.06
C VAL A 46 6.44 -7.30 11.25
N ARG A 47 7.46 -6.78 11.94
CA ARG A 47 8.50 -7.57 12.62
C ARG A 47 8.76 -7.16 14.07
N LEU A 48 8.13 -6.09 14.56
CA LEU A 48 8.32 -5.66 15.95
C LEU A 48 7.62 -6.57 16.98
N ASN A 49 6.51 -7.24 16.64
CA ASN A 49 5.73 -8.06 17.60
C ASN A 49 5.36 -9.49 17.10
N GLY A 50 5.85 -9.95 15.95
CA GLY A 50 5.71 -11.36 15.51
C GLY A 50 4.30 -11.89 15.16
N ASN A 51 3.21 -11.19 15.48
CA ASN A 51 1.85 -11.76 15.48
C ASN A 51 1.05 -11.65 14.15
N CYS A 52 1.69 -11.42 13.00
CA CYS A 52 0.94 -11.47 11.73
C CYS A 52 0.93 -12.90 11.19
N SER A 53 -0.23 -13.55 11.20
CA SER A 53 -0.44 -14.87 10.59
C SER A 53 -0.23 -14.91 9.07
N TYR A 54 -0.15 -13.73 8.44
CA TYR A 54 0.09 -13.54 7.01
C TYR A 54 1.48 -12.96 6.73
N MET A 55 2.41 -13.11 7.68
CA MET A 55 3.78 -12.60 7.56
C MET A 55 4.57 -13.30 6.44
N GLU A 56 4.24 -14.55 6.14
CA GLU A 56 4.91 -15.39 5.14
C GLU A 56 4.06 -15.63 3.86
N THR A 57 2.85 -15.07 3.75
CA THR A 57 1.93 -15.28 2.60
C THR A 57 1.00 -14.07 2.32
N PRO A 58 0.56 -13.85 1.07
CA PRO A 58 -0.21 -12.65 0.69
C PRO A 58 -1.69 -12.72 1.13
N PRO A 59 -2.44 -11.58 1.23
CA PRO A 59 -2.04 -10.21 0.85
C PRO A 59 -2.22 -9.16 1.96
N CYS A 60 -1.15 -8.39 2.22
CA CYS A 60 -1.18 -7.14 2.98
C CYS A 60 -2.09 -6.06 2.37
N LEU A 61 -2.62 -6.23 1.16
CA LEU A 61 -3.49 -5.24 0.52
C LEU A 61 -5.00 -5.59 0.56
N ILE A 62 -5.32 -6.84 0.96
CA ILE A 62 -6.69 -7.38 0.87
C ILE A 62 -7.10 -8.15 2.16
N CYS A 63 -6.17 -8.50 3.05
CA CYS A 63 -6.51 -9.03 4.37
C CYS A 63 -7.19 -7.95 5.24
N ASN A 64 -8.38 -8.27 5.78
CA ASN A 64 -9.37 -7.41 6.47
C ASN A 64 -10.52 -6.95 5.57
N ALA A 65 -11.33 -7.89 5.07
CA ALA A 65 -12.53 -7.59 4.29
C ALA A 65 -12.29 -6.74 3.02
N GLY A 66 -11.08 -6.82 2.44
CA GLY A 66 -10.71 -6.05 1.25
C GLY A 66 -10.01 -4.73 1.52
N ASN A 67 -9.67 -4.43 2.78
CA ASN A 67 -8.93 -3.23 3.16
C ASN A 67 -7.41 -3.45 3.17
N PRO A 68 -6.62 -2.44 2.78
CA PRO A 68 -5.17 -2.46 2.93
C PRO A 68 -4.72 -2.59 4.39
N CYS A 69 -3.66 -3.34 4.61
CA CYS A 69 -3.07 -3.55 5.93
C CYS A 69 -2.46 -2.25 6.44
N LYS A 70 -2.72 -1.96 7.72
CA LYS A 70 -2.19 -0.81 8.44
C LYS A 70 -0.65 -0.75 8.50
N ASP A 71 0.02 -1.89 8.30
CA ASP A 71 1.48 -2.02 8.38
C ASP A 71 2.14 -2.09 7.00
N LEU A 72 1.36 -1.95 5.92
CA LEU A 72 1.87 -1.86 4.56
C LEU A 72 2.43 -0.46 4.28
N ALA A 73 3.53 -0.40 3.55
CA ALA A 73 4.05 0.83 2.99
C ALA A 73 4.49 0.61 1.54
N ILE A 74 4.24 1.58 0.66
CA ILE A 74 4.43 1.47 -0.79
C ILE A 74 5.15 2.71 -1.30
N GLY A 75 6.08 2.52 -2.23
CA GLY A 75 6.89 3.61 -2.80
C GLY A 75 8.26 3.76 -2.13
N PHE A 76 8.64 2.80 -1.27
CA PHE A 76 9.97 2.76 -0.63
C PHE A 76 11.03 2.10 -1.52
N SER A 77 10.59 1.40 -2.57
CA SER A 77 11.45 0.73 -3.54
C SER A 77 11.05 1.16 -4.95
N GLU A 78 12.04 1.41 -5.82
CA GLU A 78 11.80 1.64 -7.26
C GLU A 78 11.12 0.43 -7.91
N LEU A 79 11.31 -0.78 -7.35
CA LEU A 79 10.65 -1.98 -7.81
C LEU A 79 9.14 -2.01 -7.51
N ASP A 80 8.65 -1.15 -6.60
CA ASP A 80 7.21 -1.05 -6.35
C ASP A 80 6.48 -0.59 -7.62
N LEU A 81 7.07 0.28 -8.44
CA LEU A 81 6.50 0.65 -9.75
C LEU A 81 6.25 -0.58 -10.62
N GLN A 82 7.27 -1.42 -10.78
CA GLN A 82 7.21 -2.62 -11.60
C GLN A 82 6.20 -3.64 -11.04
N LYS A 83 6.11 -3.77 -9.71
CA LYS A 83 5.09 -4.63 -9.06
C LYS A 83 3.69 -4.17 -9.44
N TYR A 84 3.39 -2.87 -9.35
CA TYR A 84 2.06 -2.35 -9.66
C TYR A 84 1.73 -2.38 -11.14
N GLU A 85 2.70 -2.16 -12.03
CA GLU A 85 2.53 -2.37 -13.47
C GLU A 85 2.15 -3.83 -13.78
N LEU A 86 2.82 -4.79 -13.15
CA LEU A 86 2.51 -6.21 -13.31
C LEU A 86 1.12 -6.56 -12.75
N LEU A 87 0.77 -6.03 -11.57
CA LEU A 87 -0.55 -6.23 -10.96
C LEU A 87 -1.68 -5.68 -11.85
N ILE A 88 -1.51 -4.50 -12.44
CA ILE A 88 -2.46 -3.90 -13.39
C ILE A 88 -2.61 -4.80 -14.63
N LYS A 89 -1.49 -5.24 -15.21
CA LYS A 89 -1.48 -6.08 -16.41
C LYS A 89 -2.19 -7.41 -16.18
N THR A 90 -1.85 -8.12 -15.10
CA THR A 90 -2.43 -9.42 -14.75
C THR A 90 -3.91 -9.31 -14.37
N THR A 91 -4.29 -8.27 -13.61
CA THR A 91 -5.69 -8.04 -13.22
C THR A 91 -6.56 -7.68 -14.42
N SER A 92 -6.05 -6.86 -15.35
CA SER A 92 -6.76 -6.53 -16.59
C SER A 92 -7.05 -7.79 -17.42
N ARG A 93 -6.08 -8.71 -17.50
CA ARG A 93 -6.28 -10.01 -18.17
C ARG A 93 -7.31 -10.87 -17.44
N ALA A 94 -7.29 -10.90 -16.11
CA ALA A 94 -8.25 -11.66 -15.32
C ALA A 94 -9.70 -11.18 -15.52
N ILE A 95 -9.94 -9.86 -15.67
CA ILE A 95 -11.27 -9.30 -16.00
C ILE A 95 -11.77 -9.85 -17.34
N VAL A 96 -10.91 -9.87 -18.36
CA VAL A 96 -11.28 -10.39 -19.69
C VAL A 96 -11.66 -11.86 -19.61
N VAL A 97 -10.85 -12.68 -18.94
CA VAL A 97 -11.13 -14.12 -18.78
C VAL A 97 -12.43 -14.33 -17.99
N ALA A 98 -12.65 -13.61 -16.89
CA ALA A 98 -13.88 -13.73 -16.10
C ALA A 98 -15.14 -13.41 -16.92
N LYS A 99 -15.10 -12.34 -17.73
CA LYS A 99 -16.19 -11.98 -18.65
C LYS A 99 -16.47 -13.05 -19.70
N GLN A 100 -15.42 -13.62 -20.30
CA GLN A 100 -15.56 -14.70 -21.29
C GLN A 100 -16.27 -15.93 -20.73
N HIS A 101 -16.14 -16.18 -19.41
CA HIS A 101 -16.79 -17.28 -18.71
C HIS A 101 -18.06 -16.87 -17.93
N ALA A 102 -18.66 -15.71 -18.24
CA ALA A 102 -19.87 -15.19 -17.60
C ALA A 102 -19.77 -15.05 -16.06
N ARG A 103 -18.56 -14.84 -15.52
CA ARG A 103 -18.28 -14.63 -14.09
C ARG A 103 -18.21 -13.15 -13.76
N GLU A 104 -19.33 -12.42 -13.91
CA GLU A 104 -19.37 -10.99 -13.61
C GLU A 104 -19.10 -10.68 -12.12
N ASP A 105 -19.42 -11.59 -11.20
CA ASP A 105 -19.09 -11.48 -9.78
C ASP A 105 -17.57 -11.36 -9.54
N ILE A 106 -16.78 -12.09 -10.32
CA ILE A 106 -15.33 -12.09 -10.28
C ILE A 106 -14.75 -10.90 -11.05
N ALA A 107 -15.32 -10.60 -12.22
CA ALA A 107 -14.92 -9.45 -13.01
C ALA A 107 -15.04 -8.15 -12.19
N GLU A 108 -16.12 -8.00 -11.43
CA GLU A 108 -16.36 -6.82 -10.59
C GLU A 108 -15.35 -6.70 -9.43
N LYS A 109 -15.00 -7.81 -8.78
CA LYS A 109 -13.93 -7.83 -7.78
C LYS A 109 -12.59 -7.41 -8.39
N HIS A 110 -12.27 -7.88 -9.60
CA HIS A 110 -11.05 -7.46 -10.29
C HIS A 110 -11.08 -6.00 -10.74
N ARG A 111 -12.22 -5.45 -11.16
CA ARG A 111 -12.35 -4.02 -11.50
C ARG A 111 -12.01 -3.14 -10.30
N ARG A 112 -12.57 -3.44 -9.11
CA ARG A 112 -12.23 -2.68 -7.89
C ARG A 112 -10.74 -2.72 -7.57
N ASN A 113 -10.12 -3.90 -7.68
CA ASN A 113 -8.67 -4.03 -7.48
C ASN A 113 -7.87 -3.26 -8.53
N LEU A 114 -8.29 -3.29 -9.79
CA LEU A 114 -7.63 -2.59 -10.89
C LEU A 114 -7.61 -1.08 -10.66
N GLU A 115 -8.73 -0.48 -10.27
CA GLU A 115 -8.81 0.95 -9.97
C GLU A 115 -7.92 1.31 -8.78
N ARG A 116 -7.90 0.47 -7.73
CA ARG A 116 -6.97 0.65 -6.61
C ARG A 116 -5.51 0.60 -7.04
N TYR A 117 -5.11 -0.36 -7.87
CA TYR A 117 -3.74 -0.48 -8.34
C TYR A 117 -3.32 0.70 -9.22
N LYS A 118 -4.21 1.21 -10.07
CA LYS A 118 -3.95 2.42 -10.86
C LYS A 118 -3.75 3.64 -9.97
N GLY A 119 -4.59 3.82 -8.96
CA GLY A 119 -4.46 4.91 -7.99
C GLY A 119 -3.13 4.85 -7.23
N ILE A 120 -2.73 3.65 -6.80
CA ILE A 120 -1.42 3.43 -6.18
C ILE A 120 -0.29 3.79 -7.15
N LEU A 121 -0.28 3.22 -8.35
CA LEU A 121 0.78 3.46 -9.35
C LEU A 121 0.92 4.94 -9.66
N SER A 122 -0.19 5.63 -9.95
CA SER A 122 -0.19 7.07 -10.23
C SER A 122 0.39 7.89 -9.07
N THR A 123 0.15 7.47 -7.83
CA THR A 123 0.65 8.16 -6.64
C THR A 123 2.17 7.97 -6.50
N ILE A 124 2.65 6.73 -6.60
CA ILE A 124 4.08 6.40 -6.41
C ILE A 124 4.94 6.81 -7.62
N GLN A 125 4.37 6.93 -8.82
CA GLN A 125 5.04 7.52 -10.00
C GLN A 125 5.43 8.98 -9.76
N GLY A 126 4.69 9.71 -8.94
CA GLY A 126 5.03 11.07 -8.51
C GLY A 126 6.13 11.13 -7.43
N GLY A 127 6.80 10.01 -7.12
CA GLY A 127 7.79 9.91 -6.05
C GLY A 127 7.18 9.91 -4.64
N ASN A 128 5.87 9.70 -4.53
CA ASN A 128 5.19 9.72 -3.25
C ASN A 128 5.20 8.36 -2.55
N ILE A 129 5.01 8.38 -1.24
CA ILE A 129 4.95 7.21 -0.39
C ILE A 129 3.53 7.06 0.17
N ILE A 130 3.02 5.83 0.17
CA ILE A 130 1.71 5.47 0.73
C ILE A 130 1.93 4.63 1.98
N PHE A 131 1.38 5.09 3.11
CA PHE A 131 1.43 4.38 4.38
C PHE A 131 0.06 3.76 4.73
N GLY A 132 0.07 2.54 5.25
CA GLY A 132 -1.13 1.87 5.75
C GLY A 132 -1.70 2.50 7.01
N ARG A 133 -0.87 3.17 7.83
CA ARG A 133 -1.28 3.83 9.09
C ARG A 133 -0.64 5.21 9.21
N GLN A 134 -1.47 6.25 9.25
CA GLN A 134 -1.04 7.64 9.41
C GLN A 134 -0.32 7.88 10.74
N ASP A 135 -0.75 7.22 11.82
CA ASP A 135 -0.19 7.40 13.17
C ASP A 135 1.32 7.09 13.25
N ARG A 136 1.85 6.29 12.32
CA ARG A 136 3.31 6.04 12.25
C ARG A 136 4.08 7.30 11.92
N MET A 137 3.53 8.15 11.05
CA MET A 137 4.12 9.45 10.73
C MET A 137 3.96 10.41 11.91
N LYS A 138 2.75 10.49 12.50
CA LYS A 138 2.46 11.39 13.63
C LYS A 138 3.36 11.13 14.84
N LYS A 139 3.57 9.85 15.20
CA LYS A 139 4.48 9.46 16.29
C LYS A 139 5.93 9.90 16.07
N LYS A 140 6.43 9.84 14.82
CA LYS A 140 7.80 10.26 14.48
C LYS A 140 7.94 11.77 14.39
N LEU A 141 6.85 12.48 14.09
CA LEU A 141 6.75 13.95 14.15
C LEU A 141 6.56 14.47 15.59
N GLY A 142 6.54 13.60 16.60
CA GLY A 142 6.33 14.00 18.00
C GLY A 142 4.90 14.43 18.32
N VAL A 143 3.94 14.18 17.43
CA VAL A 143 2.52 14.52 17.62
C VAL A 143 1.87 13.40 18.45
N PRO A 144 1.30 13.70 19.63
CA PRO A 144 0.57 12.71 20.44
C PRO A 144 -0.62 12.15 19.66
N ASN A 145 -0.90 10.86 19.83
CA ASN A 145 -2.16 10.29 19.36
C ASN A 145 -3.31 10.89 20.19
N ALA A 146 -4.23 11.59 19.54
CA ALA A 146 -5.51 11.99 20.13
C ALA A 146 -6.44 10.78 20.27
#